data_AF-A0A5S9MGK7-F1
#
_entry.id   AF-A0A5S9MGK7-F1
#
_cell.length_a   1.000
_cell.length_b   1.000
_cell.length_c   1.000
_cell.angle_alpha   90.00
_cell.angle_beta   90.00
_cell.angle_gamma   90.00
#
_symmetry.space_group_name_H-M   'P 1'
#
loop_
_entity.id
_entity.type
_entity.pdbx_description
1 polymer ?
#
loop_
_entity_poly.entity_id
_entity_poly.type
_entity_poly.pdbx_seq_one_letter_code
_entity_poly.pdbx_strand_id
1 'polypeptide(L)'
;MYNHYKRINSNSKIDDVELSKSNISMIGPTGSGKTLLAQTLARILNVPFAIADATSLTEAGYVGEDVENILLKLIQAADYDVEKKSGKRHYLHR
;
A
#
# COMPACT_ATOMS: atom_id res chain seq x y z
N MET A 1 12.08 -1.51 3.97
CA MET A 1 11.36 -2.81 3.97
C MET A 1 11.18 -3.36 5.40
N TYR A 2 12.24 -3.46 6.21
CA TYR A 2 12.19 -3.90 7.62
C TYR A 2 11.16 -3.17 8.50
N ASN A 3 11.12 -1.83 8.44
CA ASN A 3 10.17 -1.04 9.24
C ASN A 3 8.70 -1.26 8.84
N HIS A 4 8.44 -1.50 7.55
CA HIS A 4 7.09 -1.80 7.06
C HIS A 4 6.61 -3.16 7.58
N TYR A 5 7.50 -4.16 7.60
CA TYR A 5 7.20 -5.47 8.17
C TYR A 5 6.95 -5.39 9.69
N LYS A 6 7.79 -4.65 10.43
CA LYS A 6 7.57 -4.38 11.85
C LYS A 6 6.20 -3.75 12.10
N ARG A 7 5.77 -2.80 11.25
CA ARG A 7 4.48 -2.10 11.38
C ARG A 7 3.27 -3.01 11.11
N ILE A 8 3.39 -3.94 10.17
CA ILE A 8 2.32 -4.92 9.89
C ILE A 8 2.16 -5.90 11.08
N ASN A 9 3.28 -6.36 11.66
CA ASN A 9 3.26 -7.38 12.71
C ASN A 9 3.17 -6.83 14.14
N SER A 10 3.39 -5.53 14.36
CA SER A 10 3.23 -4.90 15.66
C SER A 10 1.75 -4.79 15.99
N ASN A 11 1.22 -5.81 16.67
CA ASN A 11 -0.13 -5.87 17.18
C ASN A 11 -0.22 -4.95 18.42
N SER A 12 -0.28 -3.62 18.19
CA SER A 12 -0.71 -2.61 19.18
C SER A 12 -0.25 -2.88 20.62
N LYS A 13 1.04 -2.60 20.91
CA LYS A 13 1.65 -2.28 22.22
C LYS A 13 3.18 -2.44 22.11
N ILE A 14 3.82 -1.49 21.46
CA ILE A 14 5.20 -1.13 21.80
C ILE A 14 5.13 0.36 22.05
N ASP A 15 4.79 0.71 23.29
CA ASP A 15 4.98 2.06 23.80
C ASP A 15 6.47 2.38 23.60
N ASP A 16 6.76 3.52 22.96
CA ASP A 16 8.09 4.10 22.69
C ASP A 16 8.87 3.75 21.41
N VAL A 17 8.28 3.09 20.40
CA VAL A 17 8.90 3.08 19.06
C VAL A 17 8.07 3.91 18.08
N GLU A 18 8.50 5.15 17.84
CA GLU A 18 8.01 5.97 16.73
C GLU A 18 8.41 5.32 15.39
N LEU A 19 7.56 4.42 14.89
CA LEU A 19 7.71 3.85 13.55
C LEU A 19 7.34 4.92 12.51
N SER A 20 8.35 5.62 11.99
CA SER A 20 8.18 6.58 10.90
C SER A 20 7.66 5.89 9.63
N LYS A 21 6.81 6.58 8.85
CA LYS A 21 6.38 6.10 7.54
C LYS A 21 7.59 6.13 6.60
N SER A 22 7.92 4.99 5.99
CA SER A 22 9.00 4.90 5.00
C SER A 22 8.42 4.77 3.60
N ASN A 23 8.28 5.89 2.90
CA ASN A 23 7.94 5.90 1.48
C ASN A 23 9.19 5.54 0.66
N ILE A 24 9.00 4.92 -0.50
CA ILE A 24 10.09 4.46 -1.36
C ILE A 24 9.89 5.06 -2.75
N SER A 25 10.97 5.59 -3.33
CA SER A 25 11.05 5.92 -4.76
C SER A 25 11.89 4.85 -5.47
N MET A 26 11.37 4.26 -6.54
CA MET A 26 12.06 3.21 -7.31
C MET A 26 12.61 3.80 -8.62
N ILE A 27 13.93 3.82 -8.76
CA ILE A 27 14.62 4.36 -9.94
C ILE A 27 15.19 3.21 -10.78
N GLY A 28 15.00 3.26 -12.09
CA GLY A 28 15.56 2.28 -13.03
C GLY A 28 15.02 2.46 -14.46
N PRO A 29 15.65 1.85 -15.48
CA PRO A 29 15.25 1.99 -16.88
C PRO A 29 13.86 1.38 -17.16
N THR A 30 13.27 1.71 -18.31
CA THR A 30 12.03 1.08 -18.76
C THR A 30 12.20 -0.44 -18.85
N GLY A 31 11.14 -1.21 -18.54
CA GLY A 31 11.20 -2.68 -18.56
C GLY A 31 11.98 -3.35 -17.42
N SER A 32 12.59 -2.62 -16.49
CA SER A 32 13.36 -3.19 -15.37
C SER A 32 12.53 -3.88 -14.28
N GLY A 33 11.23 -4.08 -14.48
CA GLY A 33 10.35 -4.79 -13.55
C GLY A 33 9.88 -4.01 -12.32
N LYS A 34 10.00 -2.67 -12.27
CA LYS A 34 9.53 -1.84 -11.13
C LYS A 34 8.06 -2.12 -10.75
N THR A 35 7.17 -2.12 -11.74
CA THR A 35 5.74 -2.41 -11.55
C THR A 35 5.52 -3.85 -11.10
N LEU A 36 6.22 -4.81 -11.73
CA LEU A 36 6.14 -6.23 -11.37
C LEU A 36 6.58 -6.46 -9.92
N LEU A 37 7.64 -5.78 -9.47
CA LEU A 37 8.15 -5.87 -8.11
C LEU A 37 7.10 -5.40 -7.10
N ALA A 38 6.48 -4.23 -7.33
CA ALA A 38 5.45 -3.70 -6.45
C ALA A 38 4.22 -4.63 -6.38
N GLN A 39 3.72 -5.10 -7.53
CA GLN A 39 2.61 -6.06 -7.59
C GLN A 39 2.94 -7.39 -6.91
N THR A 40 4.16 -7.90 -7.09
CA THR A 40 4.61 -9.16 -6.50
C THR A 40 4.70 -9.03 -4.98
N LEU A 41 5.23 -7.92 -4.47
CA LEU A 41 5.28 -7.66 -3.03
C LEU A 41 3.87 -7.60 -2.42
N ALA A 42 2.94 -6.91 -3.06
CA ALA A 42 1.55 -6.85 -2.60
C ALA A 42 0.89 -8.24 -2.52
N ARG A 43 1.13 -9.09 -3.53
CA ARG A 43 0.64 -10.47 -3.56
C ARG A 43 1.27 -11.34 -2.46
N ILE A 44 2.58 -11.24 -2.26
CA ILE A 44 3.30 -12.00 -1.22
C ILE A 44 2.80 -11.59 0.18
N LEU A 45 2.55 -10.29 0.39
CA LEU A 45 2.10 -9.76 1.68
C LEU A 45 0.58 -9.88 1.88
N ASN A 46 -0.18 -10.25 0.85
CA ASN A 46 -1.64 -10.29 0.84
C ASN A 46 -2.28 -8.98 1.35
N VAL A 47 -1.90 -7.86 0.74
CA VAL A 47 -2.38 -6.52 1.11
C VAL A 47 -3.11 -5.85 -0.06
N PRO A 48 -4.11 -4.99 0.21
CA PRO A 48 -4.73 -4.16 -0.82
C PRO A 48 -3.67 -3.33 -1.57
N PHE A 49 -3.83 -3.19 -2.88
CA PHE A 49 -2.85 -2.54 -3.75
C PHE A 49 -3.54 -1.75 -4.87
N ALA A 50 -3.09 -0.52 -5.08
CA ALA A 50 -3.56 0.35 -6.15
C ALA A 50 -2.38 0.86 -6.97
N ILE A 51 -2.58 0.98 -8.29
CA ILE A 51 -1.64 1.58 -9.23
C ILE A 51 -2.26 2.89 -9.72
N ALA A 52 -1.47 3.94 -9.71
CA ALA A 52 -1.85 5.25 -10.24
C ALA A 52 -0.71 5.82 -11.08
N ASP A 53 -1.07 6.60 -12.10
CA ASP A 53 -0.11 7.33 -12.92
C ASP A 53 0.03 8.77 -12.40
N ALA A 54 1.25 9.13 -12.03
CA ALA A 54 1.53 10.46 -11.51
C ALA A 54 1.43 11.55 -12.58
N THR A 55 1.57 11.23 -13.88
CA THR A 55 1.40 12.24 -14.94
C THR A 55 -0.04 12.67 -15.13
N SER A 56 -1.01 11.87 -14.67
CA SER A 56 -2.44 12.16 -14.75
C SER A 56 -2.97 12.97 -13.57
N LEU A 57 -2.14 13.18 -12.53
CA LEU A 57 -2.48 13.97 -11.36
C LEU A 57 -2.34 15.46 -11.69
N THR A 58 -3.42 16.21 -11.51
CA THR A 58 -3.46 17.66 -11.68
C THR A 58 -3.71 18.36 -10.34
N GLU A 59 -3.38 19.64 -10.26
CA GLU A 59 -3.72 20.45 -9.09
C GLU A 59 -5.24 20.50 -8.87
N ALA A 60 -5.64 20.72 -7.61
CA ALA A 60 -7.05 20.82 -7.22
C ALA A 60 -7.78 21.88 -8.06
N GLY A 61 -8.87 21.48 -8.72
CA GLY A 61 -9.65 22.35 -9.59
C GLY A 61 -9.30 22.31 -11.07
N TYR A 62 -8.37 21.45 -11.51
CA TYR A 62 -8.10 21.17 -12.93
C TYR A 62 -8.62 19.80 -13.37
N VAL A 63 -8.82 19.63 -14.68
CA VAL A 63 -9.29 18.37 -15.30
C VAL A 63 -8.18 17.31 -15.24
N GLY A 64 -8.33 16.31 -14.37
CA GLY A 64 -7.37 15.21 -14.18
C GLY A 64 -7.86 14.15 -13.19
N GLU A 65 -7.05 13.12 -12.94
CA GLU A 65 -7.34 12.12 -11.92
C GLU A 65 -7.07 12.71 -10.53
N ASP A 66 -8.07 12.74 -9.65
CA ASP A 66 -7.91 13.21 -8.26
C ASP A 66 -7.16 12.19 -7.39
N VAL A 67 -6.38 12.67 -6.42
CA VAL A 67 -5.78 11.85 -5.36
C VAL A 67 -6.85 11.04 -4.62
N GLU A 68 -8.07 11.57 -4.48
CA GLU A 68 -9.21 10.85 -3.90
C GLU A 68 -9.57 9.58 -4.68
N ASN A 69 -9.42 9.57 -6.00
CA ASN A 69 -9.68 8.38 -6.82
C ASN A 69 -8.64 7.28 -6.58
N ILE A 70 -7.39 7.64 -6.29
CA ILE A 70 -6.35 6.67 -5.91
C ILE A 70 -6.72 5.98 -4.60
N LEU A 71 -7.19 6.77 -3.61
CA LEU A 71 -7.67 6.23 -2.34
C LEU A 71 -8.90 5.36 -2.53
N LEU A 72 -9.86 5.78 -3.36
CA LEU A 72 -11.05 5.00 -3.68
C LEU A 72 -10.69 3.64 -4.29
N LYS A 73 -9.77 3.60 -5.26
CA LYS A 73 -9.26 2.35 -5.85
C LYS A 73 -8.63 1.45 -4.79
N LEU A 74 -7.86 2.00 -3.86
CA LEU A 74 -7.24 1.24 -2.78
C LEU A 74 -8.27 0.67 -1.80
N ILE A 75 -9.30 1.45 -1.45
CA ILE A 75 -10.41 1.03 -0.57
C ILE A 75 -11.25 -0.06 -1.26
N GLN A 76 -11.52 0.09 -2.56
CA GLN A 76 -12.19 -0.95 -3.36
C GLN A 76 -11.37 -2.25 -3.39
N ALA A 77 -10.05 -2.16 -3.57
CA ALA A 77 -9.16 -3.31 -3.50
C ALA A 77 -9.08 -3.95 -2.08
N ALA A 78 -9.52 -3.21 -1.05
CA ALA A 78 -9.68 -3.71 0.31
C ALA A 78 -11.08 -4.28 0.60
N ASP A 79 -11.96 -4.40 -0.40
CA ASP A 79 -13.38 -4.76 -0.25
C ASP A 79 -14.13 -3.80 0.69
N TYR A 80 -13.77 -2.51 0.66
CA TYR A 80 -14.29 -1.47 1.55
C TYR A 80 -14.03 -1.69 3.05
N ASP A 81 -13.26 -2.73 3.40
CA ASP A 81 -12.84 -2.99 4.77
C ASP A 81 -11.56 -2.19 5.07
N VAL A 82 -11.75 -0.96 5.54
CA VAL A 82 -10.66 -0.06 5.95
C VAL A 82 -9.87 -0.65 7.14
N GLU A 83 -10.47 -1.58 7.89
CA GLU A 83 -9.84 -2.32 8.98
C GLU A 83 -9.23 -3.65 8.56
N LYS A 84 -9.23 -3.98 7.26
CA LYS A 84 -8.58 -5.16 6.70
C LYS A 84 -7.07 -5.02 6.85
N LYS A 85 -6.61 -5.22 8.08
CA LYS A 85 -5.22 -5.29 8.46
C LYS A 85 -4.62 -6.40 7.61
N SER A 86 -3.77 -5.98 6.68
CA SER A 86 -2.69 -6.75 6.10
C SER A 86 -2.15 -7.72 7.15
N GLY A 87 -2.49 -9.01 7.09
CA GLY A 87 -2.04 -9.99 8.09
C GLY A 87 -3.09 -10.60 9.03
N LYS A 88 -4.41 -10.41 8.83
CA LYS A 88 -5.40 -11.36 9.41
C LYS A 88 -5.27 -12.72 8.73
N ARG A 89 -4.28 -13.50 9.19
CA ARG A 89 -4.31 -14.96 9.06
C ARG A 89 -5.62 -15.43 9.71
N HIS A 90 -6.50 -15.98 8.89
CA HIS A 90 -7.52 -16.94 9.30
C HIS A 90 -6.81 -18.14 9.95
N TYR A 91 -6.40 -18.01 11.22
CA TYR A 91 -6.04 -19.12 12.11
C TYR A 91 -7.04 -19.15 13.26
N LEU A 92 -8.32 -19.29 12.93
CA LEU A 92 -9.37 -19.66 13.89
C LEU A 92 -10.46 -20.38 13.10
N HIS A 93 -10.16 -21.62 12.70
CA HIS A 93 -11.10 -22.72 12.48
C HIS A 93 -10.33 -23.99 12.09
N ARG A 94 -9.46 -24.44 13.00
CA ARG A 94 -9.17 -25.86 13.30
C ARG A 94 -8.29 -25.93 14.54
#